data_AF-A0A2R6C7H8-F1
#
_entry.id   AF-A0A2R6C7H8-F1
#
_cell.length_a   1.000
_cell.length_b   1.000
_cell.length_c   1.000
_cell.angle_alpha   90.00
_cell.angle_beta   90.00
_cell.angle_gamma   90.00
#
_symmetry.space_group_name_H-M   'P 1'
#
loop_
_entity.id
_entity.type
_entity.pdbx_description
1 polymer ?
#
loop_
_entity_poly.entity_id
_entity_poly.type
_entity_poly.pdbx_seq_one_letter_code
_entity_poly.pdbx_strand_id
1 'polypeptide(L)' 'MMPDTWDIAILGKGAAAFAAAIKASEKSSGKARIVMVGSGPIGGTCVNVGCVPSSICLRLLTDYTTQHGRFFPVWAP' A
#
# COMPACT_ATOMS: atom_id res chain seq x y z
N MET A 1 -2.88 -4.91 32.66
CA MET A 1 -3.81 -4.93 31.51
C MET A 1 -3.12 -5.62 30.35
N MET A 2 -3.62 -6.81 29.98
CA MET A 2 -3.68 -7.45 28.66
C MET A 2 -4.06 -8.94 28.85
N PRO A 3 -4.78 -9.60 27.92
CA PRO A 3 -5.07 -9.12 26.57
C PRO A 3 -6.57 -9.11 26.20
N ASP A 4 -6.98 -8.11 25.40
CA ASP A 4 -8.02 -8.33 24.40
C ASP A 4 -7.62 -9.55 23.57
N THR A 5 -8.47 -10.55 23.51
CA THR A 5 -8.19 -11.76 22.74
C THR A 5 -8.15 -11.42 21.25
N TRP A 6 -7.00 -11.67 20.63
CA TRP A 6 -6.78 -11.54 19.19
C TRP A 6 -6.73 -12.93 18.58
N ASP A 7 -7.43 -13.13 17.47
CA ASP A 7 -7.44 -14.40 16.76
C ASP A 7 -6.23 -14.48 15.80
N ILE A 8 -5.82 -13.34 15.25
CA ILE A 8 -4.76 -13.26 14.24
C ILE A 8 -3.86 -12.04 14.53
N ALA A 9 -2.56 -12.28 14.62
CA ALA A 9 -1.55 -11.24 14.69
C ALA A 9 -0.75 -11.19 13.37
N ILE A 10 -0.72 -10.02 12.74
CA ILE A 10 0.02 -9.76 11.50
C ILE A 10 1.20 -8.85 11.83
N LEU A 11 2.40 -9.29 11.47
CA LEU A 11 3.62 -8.49 11.60
C LEU A 11 3.85 -7.69 10.33
N GLY A 12 3.72 -6.38 10.43
CA GLY A 12 3.85 -5.43 9.35
C GLY A 12 2.57 -4.65 9.09
N LYS A 13 2.74 -3.48 8.44
CA LYS A 13 1.67 -2.51 8.13
C LYS A 13 1.58 -2.18 6.63
N GLY A 14 2.18 -3.01 5.78
CA GLY A 14 2.30 -2.80 4.34
C GLY A 14 1.17 -3.43 3.53
N ALA A 15 1.26 -3.33 2.20
CA ALA A 15 0.24 -3.86 1.27
C ALA A 15 -0.08 -5.35 1.51
N ALA A 16 0.95 -6.18 1.76
CA ALA A 16 0.75 -7.61 2.06
C ALA A 16 0.01 -7.84 3.39
N ALA A 17 0.30 -7.04 4.42
CA ALA A 17 -0.36 -7.13 5.71
C ALA A 17 -1.85 -6.76 5.61
N PHE A 18 -2.18 -5.71 4.84
CA PHE A 18 -3.56 -5.34 4.56
C PHE A 18 -4.29 -6.42 3.75
N ALA A 19 -3.66 -6.98 2.71
CA ALA A 19 -4.25 -8.07 1.93
C ALA A 19 -4.56 -9.30 2.81
N ALA A 20 -3.63 -9.65 3.71
CA ALA A 20 -3.83 -10.73 4.67
C ALA A 20 -4.96 -10.42 5.66
N ALA A 21 -5.01 -9.20 6.20
CA ALA A 21 -6.06 -8.77 7.14
C ALA A 21 -7.46 -8.79 6.49
N ILE A 22 -7.59 -8.28 5.27
CA ILE A 22 -8.84 -8.33 4.51
C ILE A 22 -9.25 -9.78 4.29
N LYS A 23 -8.32 -10.64 3.87
CA LYS A 23 -8.65 -12.04 3.61
C LYS A 23 -9.05 -12.81 4.87
N ALA A 24 -8.40 -12.51 5.99
CA ALA A 24 -8.76 -13.05 7.29
C ALA A 24 -10.15 -12.57 7.76
N SER A 25 -10.48 -11.30 7.52
CA SER A 25 -11.80 -10.75 7.80
C SER A 25 -12.88 -11.41 6.95
N GLU A 26 -12.66 -11.56 5.65
CA GLU A 26 -13.58 -12.27 4.74
C GLU A 26 -13.85 -13.71 5.20
N LYS A 27 -12.80 -14.48 5.50
CA LYS A 27 -12.93 -15.88 5.92
C LYS A 27 -13.64 -16.05 7.26
N SER A 28 -13.55 -15.07 8.14
CA SER A 28 -14.23 -15.08 9.44
C SER A 28 -15.59 -14.40 9.43
N SER A 29 -16.07 -13.95 8.26
CA SER A 29 -17.27 -13.11 8.13
C SER A 29 -17.23 -11.89 9.06
N GLY A 30 -16.05 -11.29 9.21
CA GLY A 30 -15.79 -10.12 10.06
C GLY A 30 -15.71 -10.40 11.56
N LYS A 31 -15.72 -11.68 11.99
CA LYS A 31 -15.70 -12.04 13.42
C LYS A 31 -14.29 -12.08 14.02
N ALA A 32 -13.27 -12.34 13.20
CA ALA A 32 -11.90 -12.45 13.69
C ALA A 32 -11.36 -11.08 14.13
N ARG A 33 -10.83 -11.03 15.34
CA ARG A 33 -10.08 -9.89 15.86
C ARG A 33 -8.65 -9.96 15.36
N ILE A 34 -8.31 -9.06 14.44
CA ILE A 34 -7.01 -9.03 13.77
C ILE A 34 -6.23 -7.84 14.30
N VAL A 35 -5.00 -8.09 14.77
CA VAL A 35 -4.06 -7.03 15.16
C VAL A 35 -2.91 -6.95 14.17
N MET A 36 -2.57 -5.73 13.74
CA MET A 36 -1.40 -5.47 12.90
C MET A 36 -0.34 -4.73 13.73
N VAL A 37 0.85 -5.29 13.82
CA VAL A 37 1.94 -4.76 14.64
C VAL A 37 3.13 -4.42 13.74
N GLY A 38 3.69 -3.23 13.90
CA GLY A 38 4.87 -2.81 13.15
C GLY A 38 5.27 -1.38 13.49
N SER A 39 6.47 -0.98 13.09
CA SER A 39 6.94 0.40 13.23
C SER A 39 6.62 1.23 11.99
N GLY A 40 6.60 2.55 12.16
CA GLY A 40 6.42 3.50 11.07
C GLY A 40 4.97 3.69 10.59
N PRO A 41 4.81 4.46 9.49
CA PRO A 41 3.51 4.84 8.96
C PRO A 41 2.74 3.66 8.35
N ILE A 42 1.42 3.79 8.33
CA ILE A 42 0.51 2.83 7.71
C ILE A 42 0.75 2.79 6.20
N GLY A 43 0.57 1.62 5.57
CA GLY A 43 0.73 1.41 4.14
C GLY A 43 2.12 0.90 3.75
N GLY A 44 3.08 0.92 4.68
CA GLY A 44 4.43 0.41 4.48
C GLY A 44 5.14 1.04 3.29
N THR A 45 6.08 0.31 2.68
CA THR A 45 6.90 0.84 1.58
C THR A 45 6.08 1.25 0.37
N CYS A 46 5.10 0.44 -0.04
CA CYS A 46 4.32 0.68 -1.26
C CYS A 46 3.68 2.07 -1.30
N VAL A 47 3.11 2.51 -0.18
CA VAL A 47 2.42 3.81 -0.09
C VAL A 47 3.38 4.96 0.19
N ASN A 48 4.40 4.73 1.04
CA ASN A 48 5.19 5.84 1.57
C ASN A 48 6.41 6.18 0.71
N VAL A 49 7.11 5.18 0.15
CA VAL A 49 8.39 5.37 -0.55
C VAL A 49 8.58 4.39 -1.72
N GLY A 50 7.47 3.87 -2.26
CA GLY A 50 7.48 2.79 -3.24
C GLY A 50 6.57 3.08 -4.42
N CYS A 51 5.78 2.09 -4.80
CA CYS A 51 5.01 2.13 -6.04
C CYS A 51 4.07 3.35 -6.14
N VAL A 52 3.37 3.72 -5.05
CA VAL A 52 2.41 4.83 -5.09
C VAL A 52 3.10 6.17 -5.43
N PRO A 53 4.12 6.66 -4.70
CA PRO A 53 4.79 7.90 -5.07
C PRO A 53 5.50 7.79 -6.44
N SER A 54 6.06 6.63 -6.79
CA SER A 54 6.70 6.43 -8.09
C SER A 54 5.71 6.55 -9.26
N SER A 55 4.52 5.93 -9.15
CA SER A 55 3.47 6.03 -10.16
C SER A 55 2.92 7.45 -10.29
N ILE A 56 2.82 8.19 -9.18
CA ILE A 56 2.46 9.61 -9.21
C ILE A 56 3.51 10.42 -9.97
N CYS A 57 4.80 10.20 -9.71
CA CYS A 57 5.87 10.89 -10.41
C CYS A 57 5.82 10.64 -11.92
N LEU A 58 5.64 9.39 -12.34
CA LEU A 58 5.47 9.05 -13.75
C LEU A 58 4.24 9.74 -14.36
N ARG A 59 3.12 9.79 -13.64
CA ARG A 59 1.92 10.48 -14.10
C ARG A 59 2.16 11.98 -14.28
N LEU A 60 2.81 12.62 -13.30
CA LEU A 60 3.17 14.03 -13.39
C LEU A 60 4.09 14.31 -14.56
N LEU A 61 5.04 13.42 -14.85
CA LEU A 61 5.88 13.52 -16.04
C LEU A 61 5.04 13.46 -17.33
N THR A 62 4.10 12.52 -17.43
CA THR A 62 3.18 12.42 -18.58
C THR A 62 2.28 13.65 -18.72
N ASP A 63 1.78 14.19 -17.62
CA ASP A 63 0.94 15.39 -17.62
C ASP A 63 1.78 16.62 -18.05
N TYR A 64 3.01 16.74 -17.54
CA TYR A 64 3.95 17.80 -17.92
C TYR A 64 4.32 17.75 -19.40
N THR A 65 4.62 16.57 -19.95
CA THR A 65 4.95 16.41 -21.38
C THR A 65 3.76 16.75 -22.28
N THR A 66 2.54 16.39 -21.86
CA THR A 66 1.30 16.74 -22.57
C THR A 66 1.08 18.26 -22.61
N GLN A 67 1.37 18.97 -21.51
CA GLN A 67 1.19 20.43 -21.42
C GLN A 67 2.27 21.23 -22.18
N HIS A 68 3.51 20.77 -22.18
CA HIS A 68 4.65 21.54 -22.72
C HIS A 68 5.19 21.03 -24.07
N GLY A 69 4.56 20.00 -24.65
CA GLY A 69 4.66 19.69 -26.07
C GLY A 69 6.05 19.37 -26.62
N ARG A 70 7.05 19.09 -25.77
CA ARG A 70 8.42 18.69 -26.17
C ARG A 70 9.30 18.36 -24.97
N PHE A 71 9.51 17.07 -24.70
CA PHE A 71 10.78 16.54 -24.19
C PHE A 71 10.70 15.00 -24.23
N PHE A 72 11.70 14.35 -24.84
CA PHE A 72 11.94 12.90 -24.91
C PHE A 72 11.23 12.03 -25.99
N PRO A 73 11.96 11.60 -27.05
CA PRO A 73 11.54 10.56 -27.97
C PRO A 73 12.19 9.20 -27.65
N VAL A 74 12.18 8.71 -26.40
CA VAL A 74 12.93 7.48 -26.04
C VAL A 74 12.08 6.25 -25.73
N TRP A 75 10.74 6.40 -25.68
CA TRP A 75 9.83 5.32 -25.34
C TRP A 75 8.52 5.35 -26.15
N ALA A 76 8.62 5.77 -27.42
CA ALA A 76 7.67 5.34 -28.43
C ALA A 76 8.21 4.01 -29.00
N PRO A 77 7.39 2.95 -29.17
CA PRO A 77 7.79 1.81 -30.00
C PRO A 77 8.08 2.25 -31.44
#